data_AF-A0A9W6TF92-F1
#
_entry.id   AF-A0A9W6TF92-F1
#
_cell.length_a   1.000
_cell.length_b   1.000
_cell.length_c   1.000
_cell.angle_alpha   90.00
_cell.angle_beta   90.00
_cell.angle_gamma   90.00
#
_symmetry.space_group_name_H-M   'P 1'
#
loop_
_entity.id
_entity.type
_entity.pdbx_description
1 polymer ?
#
loop_
_entity_poly.entity_id
_entity_poly.type
_entity_poly.pdbx_seq_one_letter_code
_entity_poly.pdbx_strand_id
1 'polypeptide(L)'
;MVGVDLEIDESKLWDPAKRQAYMDALPDMTLFEDHLVEGDEMVEAIQALIEDGETAESLALHWKNQGNDMFSDAKKAHRGYFKNAMKYYNDALAYAYKALALPPEERDLSYDMKELTSQILCNRAAVQLELRNYASCRSDAAKAINFDPSNIKAYYRGAKASRMLRKPADTLRYCEEGLKRDPENKLLLKLQTEGRKLVEELRVEKLKKERERMQRRAATDKYRKLCAARGVRVGRALVDDERVRQFEGKADLDPESGNMYWPVLFLYDQHGTSDFVQFFGEQDTVIEHLANMFPEDGPYAEWDTNHEFVASKLVVYAAADMVLPYSSPKEWHVGLSGEKEEDEEEVKRIRLEEKHEAKTQFWLEVSPFCTLQQLLTHKKYVVPGIPVLNIFVRGSEALGNFLTRIERKVITLDAPQR
;
A
#
# COMPACT_ATOMS: atom_id res chain seq x y z
N MET A 1 46.62 43.92 -43.97
CA MET A 1 45.39 44.44 -44.59
C MET A 1 44.93 45.61 -43.74
N VAL A 2 44.75 46.77 -44.37
CA VAL A 2 44.34 48.03 -43.70
C VAL A 2 42.88 47.88 -43.28
N GLY A 3 42.59 48.02 -41.99
CA GLY A 3 41.21 48.06 -41.48
C GLY A 3 40.55 49.36 -41.92
N VAL A 4 39.40 49.25 -42.57
CA VAL A 4 38.57 50.40 -42.93
C VAL A 4 37.59 50.58 -41.78
N ASP A 5 37.87 51.51 -40.88
CA ASP A 5 36.88 51.98 -39.90
C ASP A 5 35.82 52.78 -40.66
N LEU A 6 34.67 52.14 -40.86
CA LEU A 6 33.45 52.80 -41.35
C LEU A 6 32.84 53.56 -40.18
N GLU A 7 33.26 54.81 -39.96
CA GLU A 7 32.50 55.75 -39.13
C GLU A 7 31.18 56.05 -39.84
N ILE A 8 30.12 55.38 -39.39
CA ILE A 8 28.77 55.65 -39.84
C ILE A 8 28.26 56.87 -39.07
N ASP A 9 28.04 57.95 -39.80
CA ASP A 9 27.44 59.18 -39.29
C ASP A 9 25.98 58.91 -38.85
N GLU A 10 25.78 58.61 -37.57
CA GLU A 10 24.49 58.25 -36.96
C GLU A 10 23.42 59.35 -37.15
N SER A 11 23.84 60.60 -37.36
CA SER A 11 22.93 61.73 -37.59
C SER A 11 22.16 61.63 -38.91
N LYS A 12 22.62 60.79 -39.84
CA LYS A 12 21.95 60.52 -41.13
C LYS A 12 20.96 59.37 -41.09
N LEU A 13 21.00 58.54 -40.05
CA LEU A 13 20.15 57.36 -39.92
C LEU A 13 18.86 57.65 -39.15
N TRP A 14 18.93 58.57 -38.18
CA TRP A 14 17.75 58.95 -37.41
C TRP A 14 17.77 60.40 -36.97
N ASP A 15 16.61 61.03 -37.03
CA ASP A 15 16.41 62.36 -36.43
C ASP A 15 16.56 62.26 -34.90
N PRO A 16 17.48 63.03 -34.27
CA PRO A 16 17.81 62.86 -32.85
C PRO A 16 16.60 62.97 -31.91
N ALA A 17 15.64 63.81 -32.26
CA ALA A 17 14.41 63.98 -31.49
C ALA A 17 13.51 62.74 -31.55
N LYS A 18 13.43 62.08 -32.71
CA LYS A 18 12.67 60.83 -32.88
C LYS A 18 13.35 59.65 -32.19
N ARG A 19 14.68 59.62 -32.19
CA ARG A 19 15.47 58.63 -31.44
C ARG A 19 15.18 58.72 -29.96
N GLN A 20 15.24 59.93 -29.40
CA GLN A 20 14.97 60.12 -27.97
C GLN A 20 13.52 59.78 -27.62
N ALA A 21 12.56 60.20 -28.44
CA ALA A 21 11.15 59.84 -28.24
C ALA A 21 10.89 58.32 -28.33
N TYR A 22 11.65 57.58 -29.14
CA TYR A 22 11.59 56.12 -29.17
C TYR A 22 12.21 55.51 -27.92
N MET A 23 13.37 55.99 -27.47
CA MET A 23 14.02 55.54 -26.25
C MET A 23 13.16 55.80 -25.01
N ASP A 24 12.51 56.96 -24.95
CA ASP A 24 11.62 57.35 -23.85
C ASP A 24 10.26 56.60 -23.90
N ALA A 25 9.90 56.04 -25.06
CA ALA A 25 8.70 55.21 -25.24
C ALA A 25 8.95 53.72 -24.98
N LEU A 26 10.22 53.31 -24.77
CA LEU A 26 10.52 51.97 -24.29
C LEU A 26 10.06 51.88 -22.83
N PRO A 27 9.23 50.90 -22.46
CA PRO A 27 8.88 50.69 -21.06
C PRO A 27 10.16 50.42 -20.26
N ASP A 28 10.23 50.97 -19.05
CA ASP A 28 11.33 50.85 -18.10
C ASP A 28 11.37 49.40 -17.56
N MET A 29 11.69 48.46 -18.45
CA MET A 29 11.88 47.06 -18.14
C MET A 29 13.34 46.94 -17.71
N THR A 30 13.56 46.74 -16.42
CA THR A 30 14.85 46.20 -15.95
C THR A 30 15.13 44.97 -16.80
N LEU A 31 16.32 44.90 -17.39
CA LEU A 31 16.71 43.90 -18.39
C LEU A 31 16.63 42.43 -17.89
N PHE A 32 16.09 42.18 -16.69
CA PHE A 32 16.18 40.94 -15.94
C PHE A 32 14.95 40.56 -15.09
N GLU A 33 13.85 41.34 -15.06
CA GLU A 33 12.68 40.97 -14.25
C GLU A 33 11.43 40.89 -15.13
N ASP A 34 11.19 39.70 -15.71
CA ASP A 34 10.06 38.86 -15.26
C ASP A 34 9.76 37.66 -16.17
N HIS A 35 10.40 37.49 -17.32
CA HIS A 35 10.10 36.35 -18.23
C HIS A 35 11.35 35.56 -18.63
N LEU A 36 11.99 34.91 -17.66
CA LEU A 36 12.94 33.81 -17.94
C LEU A 36 12.14 32.57 -18.38
N VAL A 37 11.88 32.47 -19.67
CA VAL A 37 11.32 31.25 -20.29
C VAL A 37 12.48 30.28 -20.52
N GLU A 38 12.45 29.10 -19.89
CA GLU A 38 13.38 28.02 -20.21
C GLU A 38 13.28 27.69 -21.71
N GLY A 39 14.36 27.93 -22.47
CA GLY A 39 14.44 27.67 -23.92
C GLY A 39 14.72 28.88 -24.83
N ASP A 40 15.03 30.06 -24.27
CA ASP A 40 15.45 31.22 -25.05
C ASP A 40 16.93 31.10 -25.47
N GLU A 41 17.21 31.16 -26.78
CA GLU A 41 18.55 31.08 -27.37
C GLU A 41 19.50 32.12 -26.78
N MET A 42 18.96 33.25 -26.31
CA MET A 42 19.74 34.31 -25.65
C MET A 42 20.25 33.90 -24.26
N VAL A 43 19.49 33.10 -23.50
CA VAL A 43 19.92 32.60 -22.18
C VAL A 43 21.00 31.54 -22.37
N GLU A 44 20.83 30.66 -23.35
CA GLU A 44 21.86 29.67 -23.70
C GLU A 44 23.15 30.33 -24.20
N ALA A 45 23.04 31.40 -25.01
CA ALA A 45 24.20 32.17 -25.47
C ALA A 45 24.90 32.93 -24.34
N ILE A 46 24.16 33.51 -23.38
CA ILE A 46 24.74 34.15 -22.20
C ILE A 46 25.39 33.13 -21.28
N GLN A 47 24.77 31.96 -21.10
CA GLN A 47 25.32 30.88 -20.30
C GLN A 47 26.60 30.31 -20.92
N ALA A 48 26.65 30.16 -22.25
CA ALA A 48 27.87 29.80 -22.97
C ALA A 48 28.99 30.84 -22.81
N LEU A 49 28.66 32.14 -22.84
CA LEU A 49 29.65 33.21 -22.61
C LEU A 49 30.22 33.23 -21.19
N ILE A 50 29.42 32.85 -20.18
CA ILE A 50 29.89 32.68 -18.79
C ILE A 50 30.79 31.43 -18.68
N GLU A 51 30.43 30.36 -19.38
CA GLU A 51 31.18 29.09 -19.38
C GLU A 51 32.51 29.17 -20.16
N ASP A 52 32.61 30.01 -21.20
CA ASP A 52 33.78 30.12 -22.09
C ASP A 52 35.01 30.80 -21.45
N GLY A 53 34.88 31.41 -20.26
CA GLY A 53 35.97 32.11 -19.56
C GLY A 53 36.28 31.64 -18.13
N GLU A 54 35.50 30.68 -17.60
CA GLU A 54 35.55 30.28 -16.20
C GLU A 54 36.10 28.85 -16.01
N THR A 55 36.77 28.61 -14.87
CA THR A 55 37.24 27.27 -14.52
C THR A 55 36.09 26.40 -14.06
N ALA A 56 36.20 25.07 -14.23
CA ALA A 56 35.14 24.15 -13.78
C ALA A 56 34.90 24.25 -12.26
N GLU A 57 35.91 24.66 -11.50
CA GLU A 57 35.88 24.94 -10.08
C GLU A 57 35.04 26.19 -9.74
N SER A 58 35.22 27.31 -10.47
CA SER A 58 34.43 28.53 -10.24
C SER A 58 32.96 28.31 -10.60
N LEU A 59 32.68 27.60 -11.71
CA LEU A 59 31.34 27.23 -12.11
C LEU A 59 30.64 26.36 -11.05
N ALA A 60 31.34 25.37 -10.48
CA ALA A 60 30.78 24.54 -9.41
C ALA A 60 30.40 25.37 -8.17
N LEU A 61 31.20 26.38 -7.81
CA LEU A 61 30.90 27.30 -6.72
C LEU A 61 29.74 28.24 -7.06
N HIS A 62 29.69 28.75 -8.30
CA HIS A 62 28.61 29.59 -8.80
C HIS A 62 27.26 28.89 -8.69
N TRP A 63 27.14 27.68 -9.26
CA TRP A 63 25.92 26.87 -9.20
C TRP A 63 25.55 26.44 -7.77
N LYS A 64 26.53 26.21 -6.90
CA LYS A 64 26.28 25.98 -5.46
C LYS A 64 25.60 27.19 -4.82
N ASN A 65 26.10 28.39 -5.08
CA ASN A 65 25.59 29.62 -4.47
C ASN A 65 24.17 29.92 -4.97
N GLN A 66 23.92 29.82 -6.27
CA GLN A 66 22.56 29.91 -6.82
C GLN A 66 21.62 28.88 -6.20
N GLY A 67 22.07 27.63 -6.04
CA GLY A 67 21.30 26.59 -5.34
C GLY A 67 20.99 26.93 -3.88
N ASN A 68 21.88 27.66 -3.18
CA ASN A 68 21.66 28.09 -1.80
C ASN A 68 20.61 29.22 -1.72
N ASP A 69 20.66 30.18 -2.64
CA ASP A 69 19.71 31.29 -2.72
C ASP A 69 18.30 30.74 -2.98
N MET A 70 18.18 29.88 -3.99
CA MET A 70 16.92 29.19 -4.29
C MET A 70 16.42 28.31 -3.13
N PHE A 71 17.33 27.70 -2.35
CA PHE A 71 16.95 26.93 -1.16
C PHE A 71 16.43 27.83 -0.03
N SER A 72 17.01 29.01 0.16
CA SER A 72 16.51 30.03 1.09
C SER A 72 15.13 30.51 0.64
N ASP A 73 14.96 30.81 -0.63
CA ASP A 73 13.71 31.33 -1.18
C ASP A 73 12.61 30.27 -1.19
N ALA A 74 12.96 29.01 -1.44
CA ALA A 74 12.05 27.88 -1.31
C ALA A 74 11.49 27.72 0.12
N LYS A 75 12.27 28.11 1.15
CA LYS A 75 11.79 28.11 2.53
C LYS A 75 10.87 29.28 2.86
N LYS A 76 11.02 30.41 2.18
CA LYS A 76 10.26 31.64 2.45
C LYS A 76 8.97 31.74 1.63
N ALA A 77 9.04 31.41 0.33
CA ALA A 77 7.97 31.63 -0.62
C ALA A 77 7.20 30.33 -0.91
N HIS A 78 7.77 29.41 -1.71
CA HIS A 78 7.07 28.22 -2.19
C HIS A 78 7.94 26.96 -2.27
N ARG A 79 7.35 25.83 -1.87
CA ARG A 79 7.97 24.49 -1.94
C ARG A 79 8.31 24.02 -3.37
N GLY A 80 7.78 24.69 -4.40
CA GLY A 80 8.10 24.43 -5.80
C GLY A 80 9.56 24.71 -6.15
N TYR A 81 10.15 25.75 -5.54
CA TYR A 81 11.53 26.17 -5.80
C TYR A 81 12.60 25.14 -5.36
N PHE A 82 12.24 24.15 -4.53
CA PHE A 82 13.14 23.04 -4.22
C PHE A 82 13.49 22.19 -5.44
N LYS A 83 12.61 22.13 -6.46
CA LYS A 83 12.93 21.43 -7.72
C LYS A 83 14.00 22.18 -8.51
N ASN A 84 13.93 23.51 -8.54
CA ASN A 84 14.91 24.35 -9.22
C ASN A 84 16.25 24.30 -8.47
N ALA A 85 16.23 24.39 -7.13
CA ALA A 85 17.42 24.20 -6.31
C ALA A 85 18.08 22.82 -6.57
N MET A 86 17.29 21.75 -6.74
CA MET A 86 17.81 20.44 -7.12
C MET A 86 18.53 20.44 -8.48
N LYS A 87 18.01 21.17 -9.48
CA LYS A 87 18.64 21.32 -10.80
C LYS A 87 20.01 21.97 -10.65
N TYR A 88 20.07 23.13 -10.01
CA TYR A 88 21.34 23.85 -9.77
C TYR A 88 22.36 23.03 -8.98
N TYR A 89 21.93 22.26 -7.97
CA TYR A 89 22.87 21.36 -7.26
C TYR A 89 23.33 20.17 -8.12
N ASN A 90 22.53 19.70 -9.08
CA ASN A 90 22.97 18.66 -10.01
C ASN A 90 24.00 19.21 -10.99
N ASP A 91 23.80 20.43 -11.50
CA ASP A 91 24.74 21.11 -12.39
C ASP A 91 26.05 21.41 -11.65
N ALA A 92 25.96 21.92 -10.42
CA ALA A 92 27.12 22.11 -9.54
C ALA A 92 27.91 20.80 -9.33
N LEU A 93 27.24 19.66 -9.17
CA LEU A 93 27.92 18.36 -9.04
C LEU A 93 28.53 17.88 -10.35
N ALA A 94 27.88 18.13 -11.50
CA ALA A 94 28.44 17.79 -12.79
C ALA A 94 29.78 18.52 -13.01
N TYR A 95 29.83 19.82 -12.73
CA TYR A 95 31.06 20.61 -12.80
C TYR A 95 32.09 20.20 -11.74
N ALA A 96 31.66 19.91 -10.51
CA ALA A 96 32.56 19.41 -9.47
C ALA A 96 33.21 18.06 -9.83
N TYR A 97 32.47 17.13 -10.44
CA TYR A 97 33.03 15.87 -10.92
C TYR A 97 33.93 16.05 -12.14
N LYS A 98 33.60 16.97 -13.06
CA LYS A 98 34.49 17.34 -14.18
C LYS A 98 35.84 17.84 -13.64
N ALA A 99 35.83 18.79 -12.70
CA ALA A 99 37.05 19.29 -12.05
C ALA A 99 37.83 18.18 -11.31
N LEU A 100 37.15 17.27 -10.62
CA LEU A 100 37.77 16.11 -9.98
C LEU A 100 38.32 15.06 -10.96
N ALA A 101 37.95 15.11 -12.24
CA ALA A 101 38.47 14.22 -13.29
C ALA A 101 39.70 14.79 -14.01
N LEU A 102 39.90 16.12 -14.00
CA LEU A 102 41.05 16.77 -14.64
C LEU A 102 42.37 16.39 -13.96
N PRO A 103 43.52 16.37 -14.66
CA PRO A 103 44.82 16.19 -14.05
C PRO A 103 45.11 17.27 -12.99
N PRO A 104 45.85 16.98 -11.90
CA PRO A 104 46.17 17.97 -10.86
C PRO A 104 46.88 19.24 -11.36
N GLU A 105 47.53 19.17 -12.52
CA GLU A 105 48.27 20.28 -13.15
C GLU A 105 47.34 21.33 -13.80
N GLU A 106 46.12 20.92 -14.17
CA GLU A 106 45.10 21.79 -14.79
C GLU A 106 44.07 22.30 -13.76
N ARG A 107 44.19 21.84 -12.50
CA ARG A 107 43.27 22.24 -11.43
C ARG A 107 43.73 23.52 -10.77
N ASP A 108 42.77 24.37 -10.45
CA ASP A 108 43.02 25.49 -9.56
C ASP A 108 43.14 24.98 -8.11
N LEU A 109 44.39 24.87 -7.64
CA LEU A 109 44.72 24.43 -6.27
C LEU A 109 44.22 25.39 -5.17
N SER A 110 43.69 26.56 -5.53
CA SER A 110 43.06 27.46 -4.56
C SER A 110 41.74 26.91 -3.99
N TYR A 111 41.09 25.97 -4.70
CA TYR A 111 39.83 25.35 -4.26
C TYR A 111 40.04 23.92 -3.75
N ASP A 112 39.58 23.64 -2.52
CA ASP A 112 39.43 22.25 -2.07
C ASP A 112 38.16 21.64 -2.69
N MET A 113 38.35 20.99 -3.84
CA MET A 113 37.27 20.35 -4.57
C MET A 113 36.61 19.20 -3.81
N LYS A 114 37.31 18.53 -2.88
CA LYS A 114 36.69 17.47 -2.07
C LYS A 114 35.75 18.06 -1.05
N GLU A 115 36.19 19.12 -0.36
CA GLU A 115 35.34 19.85 0.58
C GLU A 115 34.12 20.46 -0.14
N LEU A 116 34.35 21.14 -1.27
CA LEU A 116 33.28 21.75 -2.08
C LEU A 116 32.26 20.70 -2.54
N THR A 117 32.72 19.55 -3.04
CA THR A 117 31.83 18.46 -3.46
C THR A 117 31.01 17.91 -2.28
N SER A 118 31.63 17.76 -1.10
CA SER A 118 30.92 17.38 0.12
C SER A 118 29.85 18.39 0.52
N GLN A 119 30.16 19.69 0.47
CA GLN A 119 29.19 20.75 0.77
C GLN A 119 28.00 20.72 -0.19
N ILE A 120 28.25 20.57 -1.50
CA ILE A 120 27.20 20.50 -2.53
C ILE A 120 26.30 19.27 -2.29
N LEU A 121 26.88 18.09 -2.12
CA LEU A 121 26.12 16.86 -1.81
C LEU A 121 25.32 16.99 -0.50
N CYS A 122 25.90 17.61 0.51
CA CYS A 122 25.24 17.85 1.79
C CYS A 122 24.04 18.78 1.61
N ASN A 123 24.16 19.85 0.82
CA ASN A 123 23.06 20.79 0.54
C ASN A 123 21.98 20.14 -0.34
N ARG A 124 22.36 19.36 -1.34
CA ARG A 124 21.42 18.54 -2.13
C ARG A 124 20.64 17.56 -1.24
N ALA A 125 21.32 16.91 -0.30
CA ALA A 125 20.67 16.04 0.70
C ALA A 125 19.66 16.82 1.56
N ALA A 126 19.93 18.09 1.88
CA ALA A 126 19.00 18.94 2.61
C ALA A 126 17.71 19.19 1.80
N VAL A 127 17.84 19.49 0.51
CA VAL A 127 16.68 19.66 -0.39
C VAL A 127 15.87 18.38 -0.49
N GLN A 128 16.54 17.23 -0.67
CA GLN A 128 15.88 15.93 -0.76
C GLN A 128 15.15 15.56 0.53
N LEU A 129 15.68 15.95 1.69
CA LEU A 129 15.02 15.78 2.98
C LEU A 129 13.69 16.55 3.03
N GLU A 130 13.69 17.81 2.56
CA GLU A 130 12.48 18.65 2.49
C GLU A 130 11.48 18.13 1.44
N LEU A 131 11.97 17.53 0.35
CA LEU A 131 11.15 16.85 -0.66
C LEU A 131 10.65 15.47 -0.22
N ARG A 132 11.00 15.00 0.98
CA ARG A 132 10.68 13.65 1.52
C ARG A 132 11.29 12.49 0.73
N ASN A 133 12.32 12.76 -0.06
CA ASN A 133 13.10 11.76 -0.80
C ASN A 133 14.20 11.18 0.10
N TYR A 134 13.81 10.44 1.14
CA TYR A 134 14.73 10.00 2.20
C TYR A 134 15.80 9.02 1.74
N ALA A 135 15.50 8.14 0.77
CA ALA A 135 16.47 7.19 0.22
C ALA A 135 17.61 7.91 -0.51
N SER A 136 17.27 8.88 -1.36
CA SER A 136 18.25 9.73 -2.05
C SER A 136 19.03 10.57 -1.05
N CYS A 137 18.35 11.17 -0.06
CA CYS A 137 18.99 12.00 0.97
C CYS A 137 20.08 11.24 1.72
N ARG A 138 19.79 9.98 2.07
CA ARG A 138 20.75 9.08 2.70
C ARG A 138 21.94 8.76 1.78
N SER A 139 21.69 8.53 0.49
CA SER A 139 22.75 8.27 -0.49
C SER A 139 23.68 9.46 -0.64
N ASP A 140 23.12 10.67 -0.74
CA ASP A 140 23.88 11.90 -0.87
C ASP A 140 24.65 12.25 0.40
N ALA A 141 24.05 12.04 1.57
CA ALA A 141 24.75 12.17 2.85
C ALA A 141 25.94 11.19 2.96
N ALA A 142 25.78 9.94 2.51
CA ALA A 142 26.88 8.96 2.51
C ALA A 142 28.02 9.40 1.57
N LYS A 143 27.70 9.89 0.37
CA LYS A 143 28.70 10.42 -0.56
C LYS A 143 29.40 11.66 0.00
N ALA A 144 28.66 12.57 0.62
CA ALA A 144 29.25 13.76 1.26
C ALA A 144 30.27 13.38 2.34
N ILE A 145 29.94 12.38 3.16
CA ILE A 145 30.85 11.86 4.21
C ILE A 145 32.11 11.21 3.61
N ASN A 146 31.98 10.53 2.47
CA ASN A 146 33.14 9.93 1.80
C ASN A 146 34.13 10.99 1.28
N PHE A 147 33.63 12.15 0.83
CA PHE A 147 34.48 13.26 0.38
C PHE A 147 35.07 14.08 1.54
N ASP A 148 34.24 14.41 2.53
CA ASP A 148 34.67 15.11 3.75
C ASP A 148 34.04 14.46 4.98
N PRO A 149 34.82 13.62 5.71
CA PRO A 149 34.38 12.99 6.94
C PRO A 149 34.16 13.96 8.11
N SER A 150 34.58 15.23 8.01
CA SER A 150 34.41 16.25 9.05
C SER A 150 33.04 16.96 8.96
N ASN A 151 32.30 16.77 7.87
CA ASN A 151 31.00 17.41 7.64
C ASN A 151 29.88 16.83 8.54
N ILE A 152 29.76 17.35 9.76
CA ILE A 152 28.75 16.93 10.77
C ILE A 152 27.31 17.06 10.25
N LYS A 153 27.04 18.05 9.38
CA LYS A 153 25.71 18.25 8.78
C LYS A 153 25.29 17.06 7.91
N ALA A 154 26.23 16.41 7.24
CA ALA A 154 25.96 15.23 6.43
C ALA A 154 25.54 14.04 7.30
N TYR A 155 26.22 13.80 8.43
CA TYR A 155 25.81 12.78 9.41
C TYR A 155 24.41 13.03 9.97
N TYR A 156 24.10 14.28 10.33
CA TYR A 156 22.77 14.66 10.81
C TYR A 156 21.69 14.39 9.76
N ARG A 157 21.91 14.81 8.50
CA ARG A 157 20.96 14.61 7.40
C ARG A 157 20.77 13.11 7.10
N GLY A 158 21.85 12.34 7.07
CA GLY A 158 21.82 10.88 6.88
C GLY A 158 21.10 10.14 8.01
N ALA A 159 21.35 10.52 9.27
CA ALA A 159 20.65 9.98 10.45
C ALA A 159 19.14 10.30 10.39
N LYS A 160 18.80 11.57 10.13
CA LYS A 160 17.40 12.00 10.02
C LYS A 160 16.66 11.28 8.90
N ALA A 161 17.27 11.14 7.72
CA ALA A 161 16.69 10.38 6.61
C ALA A 161 16.51 8.89 6.94
N SER A 162 17.50 8.26 7.58
CA SER A 162 17.45 6.86 8.00
C SER A 162 16.34 6.60 9.02
N ARG A 163 16.09 7.56 9.94
CA ARG A 163 14.97 7.51 10.88
C ARG A 163 13.63 7.55 10.15
N MET A 164 13.48 8.45 9.18
CA MET A 164 12.25 8.56 8.38
C MET A 164 12.00 7.30 7.52
N LEU A 165 13.05 6.58 7.13
CA LEU A 165 12.96 5.28 6.46
C LEU A 165 12.69 4.10 7.42
N ARG A 166 12.46 4.36 8.71
CA ARG A 166 12.33 3.35 9.78
C ARG A 166 13.51 2.36 9.83
N LYS A 167 14.73 2.83 9.56
CA LYS A 167 15.97 2.03 9.65
C LYS A 167 16.81 2.46 10.86
N PRO A 168 16.48 2.02 12.09
CA PRO A 168 17.13 2.54 13.29
C PRO A 168 18.61 2.18 13.40
N ALA A 169 19.04 1.02 12.89
CA ALA A 169 20.45 0.61 12.89
C ALA A 169 21.33 1.61 12.13
N ASP A 170 20.87 2.05 10.96
CA ASP A 170 21.56 3.07 10.17
C ASP A 170 21.54 4.43 10.87
N THR A 171 20.40 4.82 11.47
CA THR A 171 20.27 6.07 12.23
C THR A 171 21.29 6.14 13.37
N LEU A 172 21.41 5.07 14.16
CA LEU A 172 22.34 5.00 15.28
C LEU A 172 23.79 5.05 14.78
N ARG A 173 24.12 4.33 13.70
CA ARG A 173 25.46 4.38 13.10
C ARG A 173 25.86 5.79 12.66
N TYR A 174 24.98 6.52 11.97
CA TYR A 174 25.26 7.92 11.59
C TYR A 174 25.41 8.83 12.81
N CYS A 175 24.62 8.61 13.87
CA CYS A 175 24.76 9.40 15.11
C CYS A 175 26.07 9.09 15.82
N GLU A 176 26.47 7.82 15.93
CA GLU A 176 27.71 7.39 16.57
C GLU A 176 28.93 7.95 15.84
N GLU A 177 29.01 7.82 14.51
CA GLU A 177 30.11 8.38 13.72
C GLU A 177 30.15 9.90 13.77
N GLY A 178 28.99 10.57 13.75
CA GLY A 178 28.92 12.03 13.89
C GLY A 178 29.35 12.51 15.29
N LEU A 179 28.93 11.81 16.36
CA LEU A 179 29.28 12.16 17.74
C LEU A 179 30.75 11.87 18.08
N LYS A 180 31.42 10.94 17.38
CA LYS A 180 32.88 10.79 17.48
C LYS A 180 33.63 12.04 17.02
N ARG A 181 33.05 12.84 16.13
CA ARG A 181 33.64 14.08 15.59
C ARG A 181 33.22 15.31 16.39
N ASP A 182 31.94 15.39 16.73
CA ASP A 182 31.35 16.48 17.53
C ASP A 182 30.49 15.90 18.66
N PRO A 183 31.10 15.63 19.84
CA PRO A 183 30.40 15.01 20.97
C PRO A 183 29.28 15.87 21.56
N GLU A 184 29.35 17.21 21.41
CA GLU A 184 28.39 18.14 22.02
C GLU A 184 27.18 18.45 21.11
N ASN A 185 27.09 17.79 19.95
CA ASN A 185 26.03 18.06 18.99
C ASN A 185 24.64 17.63 19.51
N LYS A 186 23.86 18.61 20.00
CA LYS A 186 22.51 18.41 20.53
C LYS A 186 21.55 17.73 19.53
N LEU A 187 21.70 18.00 18.23
CA LEU A 187 20.82 17.44 17.21
C LEU A 187 21.08 15.94 17.00
N LEU A 188 22.35 15.53 16.98
CA LEU A 188 22.73 14.12 16.88
C LEU A 188 22.39 13.34 18.15
N LEU A 189 22.62 13.91 19.34
CA LEU A 189 22.21 13.29 20.61
C LEU A 189 20.69 13.05 20.64
N LYS A 190 19.89 14.03 20.21
CA LYS A 190 18.44 13.88 20.10
C LYS A 190 18.07 12.76 19.13
N LEU A 191 18.64 12.76 17.92
CA LEU A 191 18.38 11.68 16.94
C LEU A 191 18.82 10.31 17.44
N GLN A 192 19.88 10.22 18.23
CA GLN A 192 20.33 8.97 18.82
C GLN A 192 19.30 8.42 19.83
N THR A 193 18.72 9.29 20.67
CA THR A 193 17.63 8.89 21.57
C THR A 193 16.38 8.47 20.82
N GLU A 194 16.01 9.19 19.76
CA GLU A 194 14.88 8.83 18.88
C GLU A 194 15.14 7.50 18.15
N GLY A 195 16.38 7.27 17.69
CA GLY A 195 16.79 6.03 17.05
C GLY A 195 16.67 4.83 17.99
N ARG A 196 17.10 4.97 19.26
CA ARG A 196 16.93 3.93 20.28
C ARG A 196 15.46 3.62 20.57
N LYS A 197 14.60 4.64 20.67
CA LYS A 197 13.15 4.44 20.81
C LYS A 197 12.56 3.67 19.63
N LEU A 198 12.96 4.02 18.42
CA LEU A 198 12.51 3.34 17.20
C LEU A 198 12.94 1.86 17.14
N VAL A 199 14.11 1.49 17.70
CA VAL A 199 14.51 0.07 17.85
C VAL A 199 13.49 -0.68 18.70
N GLU A 200 13.15 -0.13 19.86
CA GLU A 200 12.21 -0.77 20.79
C GLU A 200 10.80 -0.83 20.20
N GLU A 201 10.34 0.23 19.54
CA GLU A 201 9.06 0.26 18.83
C GLU A 201 8.97 -0.84 17.76
N LEU A 202 10.00 -1.00 16.93
CA LEU A 202 10.04 -2.06 15.91
C LEU A 202 10.10 -3.46 16.53
N ARG A 203 10.80 -3.61 17.65
CA ARG A 203 10.85 -4.88 18.40
C ARG A 203 9.45 -5.24 18.92
N VAL A 204 8.77 -4.31 19.58
CA VAL A 204 7.42 -4.50 20.11
C VAL A 204 6.43 -4.79 18.98
N GLU A 205 6.51 -4.06 17.87
CA GLU A 205 5.66 -4.28 16.69
C GLU A 205 5.87 -5.70 16.12
N LYS A 206 7.12 -6.16 16.03
CA LYS A 206 7.46 -7.51 15.56
C LYS A 206 6.89 -8.58 16.50
N LEU A 207 7.09 -8.45 17.81
CA LEU A 207 6.58 -9.38 18.82
C LEU A 207 5.05 -9.42 18.82
N LYS A 208 4.39 -8.28 18.64
CA LYS A 208 2.92 -8.21 18.53
C LYS A 208 2.43 -8.98 17.30
N LYS A 209 3.03 -8.75 16.13
CA LYS A 209 2.68 -9.47 14.89
C LYS A 209 2.93 -10.98 15.01
N GLU A 210 4.03 -11.38 15.62
CA GLU A 210 4.33 -12.80 15.89
C GLU A 210 3.29 -13.43 16.82
N ARG A 211 2.91 -12.72 17.91
CA ARG A 211 1.87 -13.18 18.83
C ARG A 211 0.51 -13.32 18.14
N GLU A 212 0.11 -12.33 17.36
CA GLU A 212 -1.15 -12.37 16.58
C GLU A 212 -1.15 -13.53 15.58
N ARG A 213 -0.04 -13.77 14.89
CA ARG A 213 0.11 -14.91 13.98
C ARG A 213 -0.01 -16.23 14.72
N MET A 214 0.67 -16.38 15.86
CA MET A 214 0.61 -17.60 16.68
C MET A 214 -0.81 -17.83 17.23
N GLN A 215 -1.52 -16.78 17.64
CA GLN A 215 -2.91 -16.87 18.10
C GLN A 215 -3.85 -17.32 16.98
N ARG A 216 -3.74 -16.72 15.78
CA ARG A 216 -4.53 -17.13 14.61
C ARG A 216 -4.27 -18.59 14.24
N ARG A 217 -3.00 -18.99 14.22
CA ARG A 217 -2.60 -20.36 13.92
C ARG A 217 -3.19 -21.35 14.94
N ALA A 218 -3.08 -21.04 16.24
CA ALA A 218 -3.65 -21.85 17.30
C ALA A 218 -5.19 -21.94 17.22
N ALA A 219 -5.87 -20.85 16.89
CA ALA A 219 -7.32 -20.84 16.67
C ALA A 219 -7.72 -21.73 15.49
N THR A 220 -7.02 -21.62 14.35
CA THR A 220 -7.23 -22.49 13.19
C THR A 220 -6.95 -23.96 13.50
N ASP A 221 -5.90 -24.26 14.26
CA ASP A 221 -5.60 -25.63 14.71
C ASP A 221 -6.69 -26.18 15.64
N LYS A 222 -7.22 -25.36 16.55
CA LYS A 222 -8.36 -25.72 17.42
C LYS A 222 -9.58 -26.02 16.56
N TYR A 223 -9.94 -25.13 15.64
CA TYR A 223 -11.08 -25.29 14.74
C TYR A 223 -10.95 -26.56 13.88
N ARG A 224 -9.78 -26.80 13.26
CA ARG A 224 -9.50 -28.01 12.49
C ARG A 224 -9.73 -29.28 13.31
N LYS A 225 -9.24 -29.32 14.55
CA LYS A 225 -9.42 -30.48 15.45
C LYS A 225 -10.90 -30.71 15.77
N LEU A 226 -11.67 -29.65 16.00
CA LEU A 226 -13.11 -29.75 16.26
C LEU A 226 -13.88 -30.26 15.05
N CYS A 227 -13.59 -29.73 13.86
CA CYS A 227 -14.20 -30.21 12.61
C CYS A 227 -13.86 -31.69 12.34
N ALA A 228 -12.59 -32.07 12.52
CA ALA A 228 -12.14 -33.45 12.32
C ALA A 228 -12.81 -34.43 13.31
N ALA A 229 -12.96 -34.05 14.58
CA ALA A 229 -13.63 -34.88 15.58
C ALA A 229 -15.11 -35.12 15.26
N ARG A 230 -15.75 -34.17 14.58
CA ARG A 230 -17.16 -34.24 14.16
C ARG A 230 -17.37 -34.77 12.74
N GLY A 231 -16.29 -35.06 12.00
CA GLY A 231 -16.39 -35.50 10.59
C GLY A 231 -16.85 -34.40 9.62
N VAL A 232 -16.72 -33.12 10.01
CA VAL A 232 -17.10 -31.97 9.18
C VAL A 232 -15.98 -31.63 8.21
N ARG A 233 -16.35 -31.46 6.93
CA ARG A 233 -15.42 -31.08 5.87
C ARG A 233 -15.59 -29.60 5.54
N VAL A 234 -14.51 -28.85 5.60
CA VAL A 234 -14.48 -27.40 5.35
C VAL A 234 -13.54 -27.11 4.19
N GLY A 235 -13.94 -26.21 3.31
CA GLY A 235 -13.15 -25.65 2.22
C GLY A 235 -13.11 -24.12 2.29
N ARG A 236 -12.61 -23.48 1.23
CA ARG A 236 -12.52 -22.01 1.13
C ARG A 236 -13.89 -21.36 1.06
N ALA A 237 -14.02 -20.14 1.59
CA ALA A 237 -15.20 -19.32 1.40
C ALA A 237 -15.45 -19.03 -0.09
N LEU A 238 -16.69 -19.24 -0.54
CA LEU A 238 -17.15 -18.86 -1.89
C LEU A 238 -17.70 -17.45 -1.95
N VAL A 239 -18.34 -17.03 -0.85
CA VAL A 239 -19.06 -15.76 -0.79
C VAL A 239 -18.10 -14.68 -0.30
N ASP A 240 -17.86 -13.71 -1.15
CA ASP A 240 -17.02 -12.57 -0.82
C ASP A 240 -17.78 -11.47 -0.04
N ASP A 241 -18.38 -11.85 1.08
CA ASP A 241 -19.11 -10.94 1.97
C ASP A 241 -18.22 -10.62 3.18
N GLU A 242 -18.20 -9.34 3.60
CA GLU A 242 -17.43 -8.90 4.75
C GLU A 242 -17.82 -9.64 6.04
N ARG A 243 -19.12 -9.94 6.20
CA ARG A 243 -19.66 -10.72 7.31
C ARG A 243 -19.13 -12.16 7.28
N VAL A 244 -19.00 -12.75 6.10
CA VAL A 244 -18.44 -14.11 5.95
C VAL A 244 -16.95 -14.10 6.31
N ARG A 245 -16.17 -13.16 5.76
CA ARG A 245 -14.73 -13.02 6.05
C ARG A 245 -14.44 -12.80 7.54
N GLN A 246 -15.32 -12.09 8.24
CA GLN A 246 -15.16 -11.84 9.67
C GLN A 246 -15.39 -13.08 10.53
N PHE A 247 -16.18 -14.05 10.08
CA PHE A 247 -16.59 -15.22 10.89
C PHE A 247 -16.07 -16.57 10.35
N GLU A 248 -15.36 -16.58 9.22
CA GLU A 248 -14.73 -17.77 8.68
C GLU A 248 -13.75 -18.40 9.69
N GLY A 249 -13.88 -19.70 9.94
CA GLY A 249 -13.04 -20.42 10.89
C GLY A 249 -13.23 -20.02 12.37
N LYS A 250 -14.31 -19.30 12.69
CA LYS A 250 -14.65 -18.85 14.05
C LYS A 250 -15.86 -19.55 14.66
N ALA A 251 -16.17 -20.76 14.21
CA ALA A 251 -17.19 -21.54 14.89
C ALA A 251 -16.77 -21.73 16.37
N ASP A 252 -17.63 -21.32 17.27
CA ASP A 252 -17.32 -21.27 18.70
C ASP A 252 -17.73 -22.58 19.36
N LEU A 253 -17.04 -22.92 20.45
CA LEU A 253 -17.37 -24.08 21.25
C LEU A 253 -17.79 -23.59 22.63
N ASP A 254 -19.02 -23.88 23.02
CA ASP A 254 -19.45 -23.61 24.38
C ASP A 254 -18.70 -24.54 25.35
N PRO A 255 -17.91 -24.01 26.30
CA PRO A 255 -17.16 -24.80 27.26
C PRO A 255 -18.04 -25.66 28.18
N GLU A 256 -19.29 -25.27 28.41
CA GLU A 256 -20.18 -25.95 29.36
C GLU A 256 -20.96 -27.09 28.70
N SER A 257 -21.63 -26.83 27.58
CA SER A 257 -22.40 -27.86 26.87
C SER A 257 -21.55 -28.74 25.95
N GLY A 258 -20.37 -28.26 25.53
CA GLY A 258 -19.56 -28.91 24.49
C GLY A 258 -20.15 -28.79 23.08
N ASN A 259 -21.23 -28.03 22.91
CA ASN A 259 -21.87 -27.79 21.62
C ASN A 259 -21.09 -26.77 20.79
N MET A 260 -21.06 -27.00 19.48
CA MET A 260 -20.43 -26.09 18.53
C MET A 260 -21.47 -25.17 17.89
N TYR A 261 -21.17 -23.87 17.85
CA TYR A 261 -21.98 -22.85 17.21
C TYR A 261 -21.35 -22.43 15.90
N TRP A 262 -22.17 -22.43 14.85
CA TRP A 262 -21.75 -22.10 13.51
C TRP A 262 -22.38 -20.77 13.08
N PRO A 263 -21.59 -19.87 12.47
CA PRO A 263 -22.15 -18.76 11.71
C PRO A 263 -22.77 -19.33 10.42
N VAL A 264 -24.02 -19.02 10.12
CA VAL A 264 -24.74 -19.52 8.94
C VAL A 264 -25.30 -18.36 8.14
N LEU A 265 -25.13 -18.41 6.81
CA LEU A 265 -25.67 -17.42 5.89
C LEU A 265 -26.94 -17.95 5.23
N PHE A 266 -28.03 -17.21 5.36
CA PHE A 266 -29.31 -17.47 4.72
C PHE A 266 -29.43 -16.58 3.49
N LEU A 267 -29.66 -17.20 2.33
CA LEU A 267 -29.82 -16.52 1.05
C LEU A 267 -31.27 -16.60 0.59
N TYR A 268 -31.86 -15.44 0.28
CA TYR A 268 -33.21 -15.31 -0.22
C TYR A 268 -33.16 -14.86 -1.69
N ASP A 269 -32.85 -15.79 -2.58
CA ASP A 269 -32.66 -15.51 -4.02
C ASP A 269 -33.86 -14.77 -4.64
N GLN A 270 -35.09 -15.05 -4.19
CA GLN A 270 -36.32 -14.40 -4.67
C GLN A 270 -36.32 -12.89 -4.48
N HIS A 271 -35.70 -12.39 -3.40
CA HIS A 271 -35.66 -10.97 -3.05
C HIS A 271 -34.26 -10.36 -3.18
N GLY A 272 -33.24 -11.16 -3.49
CA GLY A 272 -31.85 -10.71 -3.57
C GLY A 272 -31.30 -10.24 -2.22
N THR A 273 -31.85 -10.75 -1.11
CA THR A 273 -31.47 -10.38 0.26
C THR A 273 -30.79 -11.56 0.97
N SER A 274 -30.10 -11.28 2.08
CA SER A 274 -29.45 -12.31 2.89
C SER A 274 -29.39 -11.92 4.36
N ASP A 275 -29.58 -12.92 5.22
CA ASP A 275 -29.41 -12.79 6.66
C ASP A 275 -28.23 -13.61 7.16
N PHE A 276 -27.60 -13.11 8.22
CA PHE A 276 -26.44 -13.73 8.83
C PHE A 276 -26.74 -14.13 10.27
N VAL A 277 -26.88 -15.44 10.50
CA VAL A 277 -27.10 -16.01 11.83
C VAL A 277 -25.75 -16.30 12.46
N GLN A 278 -25.36 -15.52 13.47
CA GLN A 278 -24.03 -15.63 14.08
C GLN A 278 -23.86 -16.90 14.93
N PHE A 279 -24.94 -17.35 15.58
CA PHE A 279 -24.92 -18.44 16.54
C PHE A 279 -25.99 -19.48 16.18
N PHE A 280 -25.61 -20.44 15.35
CA PHE A 280 -26.45 -21.60 15.03
C PHE A 280 -25.87 -22.83 15.73
N GLY A 281 -26.56 -23.36 16.74
CA GLY A 281 -26.10 -24.54 17.47
C GLY A 281 -26.13 -25.80 16.58
N GLU A 282 -25.12 -26.66 16.70
CA GLU A 282 -25.07 -27.88 15.86
C GLU A 282 -26.27 -28.83 16.07
N GLN A 283 -26.86 -28.81 17.27
CA GLN A 283 -28.04 -29.61 17.63
C GLN A 283 -29.36 -28.89 17.34
N ASP A 284 -29.33 -27.59 17.03
CA ASP A 284 -30.53 -26.84 16.70
C ASP A 284 -31.07 -27.33 15.36
N THR A 285 -32.39 -27.34 15.25
CA THR A 285 -33.06 -27.67 13.99
C THR A 285 -33.18 -26.43 13.12
N VAL A 286 -33.20 -26.63 11.80
CA VAL A 286 -33.37 -25.52 10.85
C VAL A 286 -34.71 -24.81 11.06
N ILE A 287 -35.76 -25.55 11.41
CA ILE A 287 -37.10 -24.99 11.64
C ILE A 287 -37.16 -24.07 12.87
N GLU A 288 -36.39 -24.32 13.93
CA GLU A 288 -36.36 -23.44 15.11
C GLU A 288 -35.86 -22.04 14.76
N HIS A 289 -34.77 -21.98 13.97
CA HIS A 289 -34.23 -20.70 13.48
C HIS A 289 -35.18 -20.05 12.48
N LEU A 290 -35.75 -20.81 11.55
CA LEU A 290 -36.73 -20.28 10.60
C LEU A 290 -38.00 -19.76 11.29
N ALA A 291 -38.51 -20.43 12.32
CA ALA A 291 -39.72 -20.01 13.05
C ALA A 291 -39.48 -18.73 13.86
N ASN A 292 -38.26 -18.54 14.38
CA ASN A 292 -37.89 -17.31 15.08
C ASN A 292 -37.72 -16.12 14.10
N MET A 293 -37.17 -16.37 12.91
CA MET A 293 -36.98 -15.33 11.88
C MET A 293 -38.27 -15.02 11.11
N PHE A 294 -39.10 -16.03 10.86
CA PHE A 294 -40.28 -16.00 9.99
C PHE A 294 -41.50 -16.66 10.69
N PRO A 295 -42.04 -16.02 11.75
CA PRO A 295 -43.17 -16.55 12.51
C PRO A 295 -44.47 -16.62 11.67
N GLU A 296 -45.40 -17.50 12.04
CA GLU A 296 -46.65 -17.71 11.28
C GLU A 296 -47.61 -16.52 11.34
N ASP A 297 -47.66 -15.83 12.48
CA ASP A 297 -48.60 -14.72 12.74
C ASP A 297 -47.92 -13.34 12.63
N GLY A 298 -46.66 -13.29 12.16
CA GLY A 298 -45.83 -12.09 12.12
C GLY A 298 -45.07 -11.81 13.43
N PRO A 299 -44.22 -10.77 13.47
CA PRO A 299 -44.00 -9.76 12.44
C PRO A 299 -43.34 -10.32 11.16
N TYR A 300 -43.80 -9.85 10.01
CA TYR A 300 -43.20 -10.20 8.71
C TYR A 300 -42.00 -9.29 8.40
N ALA A 301 -41.08 -9.78 7.59
CA ALA A 301 -39.95 -8.99 7.12
C ALA A 301 -40.42 -7.81 6.26
N GLU A 302 -39.78 -6.64 6.38
CA GLU A 302 -40.20 -5.42 5.66
C GLU A 302 -40.16 -5.56 4.13
N TRP A 303 -39.27 -6.44 3.63
CA TRP A 303 -39.13 -6.72 2.21
C TRP A 303 -40.11 -7.79 1.69
N ASP A 304 -40.81 -8.50 2.58
CA ASP A 304 -41.81 -9.51 2.23
C ASP A 304 -43.20 -8.87 2.14
N THR A 305 -43.43 -8.15 1.04
CA THR A 305 -44.68 -7.42 0.78
C THR A 305 -45.91 -8.34 0.68
N ASN A 306 -45.70 -9.61 0.33
CA ASN A 306 -46.78 -10.59 0.13
C ASN A 306 -47.01 -11.48 1.36
N HIS A 307 -46.18 -11.36 2.40
CA HIS A 307 -46.24 -12.18 3.62
C HIS A 307 -46.15 -13.68 3.31
N GLU A 308 -45.30 -14.04 2.36
CA GLU A 308 -45.11 -15.39 1.86
C GLU A 308 -44.02 -16.16 2.64
N PHE A 309 -43.08 -15.44 3.26
CA PHE A 309 -42.00 -16.01 4.07
C PHE A 309 -42.51 -16.38 5.46
N VAL A 310 -43.13 -17.56 5.54
CA VAL A 310 -43.60 -18.18 6.78
C VAL A 310 -42.93 -19.54 6.94
N ALA A 311 -42.39 -19.84 8.13
CA ALA A 311 -41.60 -21.05 8.39
C ALA A 311 -42.20 -22.36 7.85
N SER A 312 -43.52 -22.57 7.95
CA SER A 312 -44.21 -23.76 7.44
C SER A 312 -44.27 -23.87 5.91
N LYS A 313 -44.12 -22.75 5.20
CA LYS A 313 -44.08 -22.67 3.73
C LYS A 313 -42.66 -22.67 3.15
N LEU A 314 -41.64 -22.51 3.98
CA LEU A 314 -40.26 -22.43 3.51
C LEU A 314 -39.68 -23.80 3.19
N VAL A 315 -38.82 -23.84 2.17
CA VAL A 315 -37.99 -24.99 1.80
C VAL A 315 -36.54 -24.55 1.75
N VAL A 316 -35.65 -25.42 2.21
CA VAL A 316 -34.24 -25.10 2.43
C VAL A 316 -33.37 -25.97 1.52
N TYR A 317 -32.45 -25.33 0.83
CA TYR A 317 -31.51 -25.97 -0.07
C TYR A 317 -30.07 -25.61 0.30
N ALA A 318 -29.18 -26.59 0.27
CA ALA A 318 -27.76 -26.40 0.47
C ALA A 318 -27.00 -26.91 -0.75
N ALA A 319 -26.08 -26.11 -1.29
CA ALA A 319 -25.27 -26.53 -2.41
C ALA A 319 -24.23 -27.57 -1.95
N ALA A 320 -24.23 -28.74 -2.57
CA ALA A 320 -23.38 -29.87 -2.21
C ALA A 320 -22.08 -29.85 -3.04
N ASP A 321 -20.95 -30.19 -2.40
CA ASP A 321 -19.64 -30.33 -3.05
C ASP A 321 -19.29 -29.13 -3.94
N MET A 322 -19.49 -27.90 -3.44
CA MET A 322 -19.16 -26.66 -4.17
C MET A 322 -17.70 -26.26 -4.05
N VAL A 323 -17.02 -26.71 -2.99
CA VAL A 323 -15.61 -26.41 -2.74
C VAL A 323 -14.86 -27.68 -2.40
N LEU A 324 -13.56 -27.66 -2.70
CA LEU A 324 -12.66 -28.71 -2.27
C LEU A 324 -12.41 -28.61 -0.76
N PRO A 325 -12.50 -29.73 -0.02
CA PRO A 325 -12.18 -29.74 1.39
C PRO A 325 -10.67 -29.59 1.59
N TYR A 326 -10.29 -28.87 2.64
CA TYR A 326 -8.90 -28.74 3.05
C TYR A 326 -8.32 -30.12 3.42
N SER A 327 -7.34 -30.56 2.66
CA SER A 327 -6.74 -31.90 2.78
C SER A 327 -5.56 -31.92 3.73
N SER A 328 -4.80 -30.82 3.82
CA SER A 328 -3.59 -30.71 4.63
C SER A 328 -3.68 -29.61 5.69
N PRO A 329 -3.01 -29.75 6.86
CA PRO A 329 -2.89 -28.68 7.86
C PRO A 329 -2.46 -27.32 7.30
N LYS A 330 -1.60 -27.32 6.27
CA LYS A 330 -1.11 -26.11 5.62
C LYS A 330 -2.24 -25.35 4.92
N GLU A 331 -3.11 -26.05 4.18
CA GLU A 331 -4.24 -25.43 3.48
C GLU A 331 -5.21 -24.72 4.45
N TRP A 332 -5.45 -25.30 5.64
CA TRP A 332 -6.24 -24.64 6.69
C TRP A 332 -5.62 -23.31 7.12
N HIS A 333 -4.28 -23.24 7.26
CA HIS A 333 -3.59 -22.02 7.66
C HIS A 333 -3.50 -20.99 6.53
N VAL A 334 -3.34 -21.44 5.28
CA VAL A 334 -3.40 -20.55 4.12
C VAL A 334 -4.81 -19.95 3.97
N GLY A 335 -5.85 -20.77 4.08
CA GLY A 335 -7.24 -20.33 3.95
C GLY A 335 -7.71 -19.43 5.09
N LEU A 336 -7.44 -19.82 6.35
CA LEU A 336 -8.05 -19.18 7.52
C LEU A 336 -7.09 -18.34 8.37
N SER A 337 -5.80 -18.71 8.44
CA SER A 337 -4.82 -17.95 9.23
C SER A 337 -4.16 -16.83 8.42
N GLY A 338 -4.35 -16.80 7.09
CA GLY A 338 -3.73 -15.85 6.17
C GLY A 338 -2.24 -16.10 5.96
N GLU A 339 -1.78 -17.35 6.08
CA GLU A 339 -0.40 -17.71 5.74
C GLU A 339 -0.20 -17.62 4.22
N LYS A 340 0.99 -17.15 3.81
CA LYS A 340 1.32 -17.03 2.40
C LYS A 340 1.48 -18.43 1.79
N GLU A 341 0.70 -18.70 0.74
CA GLU A 341 0.86 -19.88 -0.11
C GLU A 341 2.11 -19.73 -0.99
N GLU A 342 2.81 -20.83 -1.25
CA GLU A 342 3.90 -20.83 -2.24
C GLU A 342 3.31 -20.83 -3.66
N ASP A 343 3.92 -20.08 -4.58
CA ASP A 343 3.41 -19.88 -5.94
C ASP A 343 3.15 -21.21 -6.68
N GLU A 344 3.97 -22.25 -6.45
CA GLU A 344 3.76 -23.57 -7.04
C GLU A 344 2.55 -24.33 -6.47
N GLU A 345 2.31 -24.20 -5.16
CA GLU A 345 1.16 -24.82 -4.49
C GLU A 345 -0.14 -24.13 -4.92
N GLU A 346 -0.11 -22.80 -5.06
CA GLU A 346 -1.21 -21.99 -5.57
C GLU A 346 -1.65 -22.43 -6.98
N VAL A 347 -0.69 -22.58 -7.92
CA VAL A 347 -1.00 -23.04 -9.28
C VAL A 347 -1.61 -24.44 -9.30
N LYS A 348 -1.13 -25.35 -8.44
CA LYS A 348 -1.69 -26.71 -8.33
C LYS A 348 -3.12 -26.67 -7.80
N ARG A 349 -3.38 -25.83 -6.79
CA ARG A 349 -4.71 -25.63 -6.21
C ARG A 349 -5.69 -25.08 -7.23
N ILE A 350 -5.35 -24.00 -7.93
CA ILE A 350 -6.22 -23.37 -8.94
C ILE A 350 -6.62 -24.39 -10.00
N ARG A 351 -5.67 -25.17 -10.53
CA ARG A 351 -5.98 -26.24 -11.50
C ARG A 351 -6.91 -27.32 -10.94
N LEU A 352 -6.88 -27.55 -9.63
CA LEU A 352 -7.73 -28.53 -8.97
C LEU A 352 -9.15 -27.99 -8.75
N GLU A 353 -9.25 -26.71 -8.38
CA GLU A 353 -10.52 -25.97 -8.27
C GLU A 353 -11.21 -25.84 -9.63
N GLU A 354 -10.51 -25.45 -10.70
CA GLU A 354 -11.06 -25.39 -12.06
C GLU A 354 -11.63 -26.75 -12.53
N LYS A 355 -10.91 -27.84 -12.22
CA LYS A 355 -11.38 -29.20 -12.53
C LYS A 355 -12.59 -29.61 -11.71
N HIS A 356 -12.72 -29.07 -10.49
CA HIS A 356 -13.83 -29.37 -9.60
C HIS A 356 -15.08 -28.55 -9.98
N GLU A 357 -14.91 -27.28 -10.35
CA GLU A 357 -15.96 -26.43 -10.88
C GLU A 357 -16.57 -26.99 -12.18
N ALA A 358 -15.76 -27.65 -13.01
CA ALA A 358 -16.23 -28.35 -14.21
C ALA A 358 -17.11 -29.59 -13.92
N LYS A 359 -17.19 -30.08 -12.67
CA LYS A 359 -18.08 -31.19 -12.29
C LYS A 359 -19.51 -30.69 -12.11
N THR A 360 -20.47 -31.57 -12.37
CA THR A 360 -21.88 -31.27 -12.13
C THR A 360 -22.13 -31.03 -10.65
N GLN A 361 -22.60 -29.84 -10.31
CA GLN A 361 -23.02 -29.47 -8.96
C GLN A 361 -24.31 -30.20 -8.57
N PHE A 362 -24.42 -30.55 -7.29
CA PHE A 362 -25.61 -31.18 -6.71
C PHE A 362 -26.17 -30.29 -5.61
N TRP A 363 -27.46 -30.44 -5.33
CA TRP A 363 -28.12 -29.70 -4.26
C TRP A 363 -28.71 -30.67 -3.24
N LEU A 364 -28.65 -30.31 -1.97
CA LEU A 364 -29.32 -31.01 -0.88
C LEU A 364 -30.58 -30.25 -0.55
N GLU A 365 -31.74 -30.90 -0.65
CA GLU A 365 -32.97 -30.38 -0.04
C GLU A 365 -32.94 -30.78 1.43
N VAL A 366 -32.80 -29.80 2.31
CA VAL A 366 -32.64 -30.01 3.75
C VAL A 366 -34.02 -29.96 4.38
N SER A 367 -34.46 -31.07 4.97
CA SER A 367 -35.70 -31.05 5.76
C SER A 367 -35.59 -30.02 6.88
N PRO A 368 -36.59 -29.16 7.11
CA PRO A 368 -36.56 -28.18 8.20
C PRO A 368 -36.36 -28.82 9.58
N PHE A 369 -36.73 -30.09 9.74
CA PHE A 369 -36.57 -30.84 10.99
C PHE A 369 -35.18 -31.45 11.18
N CYS A 370 -34.29 -31.31 10.19
CA CYS A 370 -32.89 -31.71 10.33
C CYS A 370 -32.14 -30.74 11.23
N THR A 371 -31.18 -31.29 11.97
CA THR A 371 -30.21 -30.50 12.73
C THR A 371 -29.11 -29.99 11.81
N LEU A 372 -28.44 -28.90 12.19
CA LEU A 372 -27.29 -28.43 11.42
C LEU A 372 -26.18 -29.49 11.35
N GLN A 373 -25.95 -30.25 12.42
CA GLN A 373 -24.96 -31.32 12.44
C GLN A 373 -25.20 -32.36 11.33
N GLN A 374 -26.46 -32.72 11.05
CA GLN A 374 -26.78 -33.69 9.99
C GLN A 374 -26.39 -33.18 8.60
N LEU A 375 -26.58 -31.89 8.35
CA LEU A 375 -26.11 -31.27 7.11
C LEU A 375 -24.57 -31.24 7.06
N LEU A 376 -23.92 -30.78 8.12
CA LEU A 376 -22.46 -30.60 8.18
C LEU A 376 -21.68 -31.92 8.04
N THR A 377 -22.26 -33.02 8.51
CA THR A 377 -21.64 -34.35 8.47
C THR A 377 -21.99 -35.15 7.21
N HIS A 378 -22.83 -34.60 6.33
CA HIS A 378 -23.26 -35.30 5.13
C HIS A 378 -22.08 -35.53 4.15
N LYS A 379 -21.97 -36.77 3.62
CA LYS A 379 -20.84 -37.21 2.76
C LYS A 379 -20.66 -36.41 1.46
N LYS A 380 -21.67 -35.67 1.02
CA LYS A 380 -21.61 -34.79 -0.16
C LYS A 380 -21.59 -33.30 0.18
N TYR A 381 -21.70 -32.94 1.45
CA TYR A 381 -21.64 -31.54 1.87
C TYR A 381 -20.24 -31.15 2.33
N VAL A 382 -19.70 -30.07 1.75
CA VAL A 382 -18.44 -29.45 2.17
C VAL A 382 -18.77 -28.00 2.48
N VAL A 383 -18.40 -27.54 3.67
CA VAL A 383 -18.68 -26.18 4.15
C VAL A 383 -17.82 -25.18 3.38
N PRO A 384 -18.38 -24.24 2.60
CA PRO A 384 -17.64 -23.23 1.88
C PRO A 384 -17.28 -22.05 2.80
N GLY A 385 -16.29 -22.26 3.68
CA GLY A 385 -15.90 -21.31 4.74
C GLY A 385 -16.90 -21.29 5.90
N ILE A 386 -18.15 -20.94 5.61
CA ILE A 386 -19.31 -21.05 6.51
C ILE A 386 -20.47 -21.78 5.82
N PRO A 387 -21.40 -22.41 6.56
CA PRO A 387 -22.60 -22.99 5.97
C PRO A 387 -23.47 -21.92 5.30
N VAL A 388 -23.89 -22.19 4.07
CA VAL A 388 -24.78 -21.33 3.28
C VAL A 388 -26.03 -22.11 2.93
N LEU A 389 -27.19 -21.55 3.29
CA LEU A 389 -28.51 -22.14 3.04
C LEU A 389 -29.35 -21.20 2.17
N ASN A 390 -29.87 -21.73 1.06
CA ASN A 390 -30.78 -21.02 0.19
C ASN A 390 -32.21 -21.34 0.59
N ILE A 391 -33.00 -20.30 0.84
CA ILE A 391 -34.36 -20.42 1.35
C ILE A 391 -35.33 -19.94 0.26
N PHE A 392 -36.32 -20.78 -0.02
CA PHE A 392 -37.36 -20.47 -1.00
C PHE A 392 -38.74 -20.72 -0.39
N VAL A 393 -39.75 -20.02 -0.92
CA VAL A 393 -41.15 -20.31 -0.60
C VAL A 393 -41.62 -21.49 -1.46
N ARG A 394 -42.30 -22.46 -0.84
CA ARG A 394 -42.85 -23.64 -1.51
C ARG A 394 -43.86 -23.21 -2.57
N GLY A 395 -43.66 -23.69 -3.80
CA GLY A 395 -44.55 -23.38 -4.93
C GLY A 395 -44.35 -22.01 -5.55
N SER A 396 -43.35 -21.23 -5.11
CA SER A 396 -42.99 -19.96 -5.75
C SER A 396 -42.41 -20.17 -7.15
N GLU A 397 -42.58 -19.16 -8.01
CA GLU A 397 -41.95 -19.14 -9.34
C GLU A 397 -40.41 -19.17 -9.23
N ALA A 398 -39.86 -18.50 -8.20
CA ALA A 398 -38.43 -18.50 -7.91
C ALA A 398 -37.89 -19.92 -7.65
N LEU A 399 -38.61 -20.73 -6.85
CA LEU A 399 -38.26 -22.14 -6.64
C LEU A 399 -38.35 -22.95 -7.94
N GLY A 400 -39.38 -22.71 -8.76
CA GLY A 400 -39.52 -23.36 -10.07
C GLY A 400 -38.33 -23.07 -10.99
N ASN A 401 -37.96 -21.79 -11.12
CA ASN A 401 -36.82 -21.32 -11.91
C ASN A 401 -35.47 -21.84 -11.36
N PHE A 402 -35.36 -21.94 -10.04
CA PHE A 402 -34.19 -22.54 -9.40
C PHE A 402 -34.07 -24.03 -9.72
N LEU A 403 -35.15 -24.80 -9.57
CA LEU A 403 -35.17 -26.24 -9.83
C LEU A 403 -34.90 -26.58 -11.31
N THR A 404 -35.35 -25.74 -12.24
CA THR A 404 -35.03 -25.90 -13.67
C THR A 404 -33.56 -25.60 -13.94
N ARG A 405 -33.00 -24.54 -13.33
CA ARG A 405 -31.57 -24.18 -13.45
C ARG A 405 -30.64 -25.30 -12.98
N ILE A 406 -31.01 -26.01 -11.90
CA ILE A 406 -30.19 -27.09 -11.35
C ILE A 406 -30.53 -28.47 -11.95
N GLU A 407 -31.34 -28.51 -13.02
CA GLU A 407 -31.79 -29.74 -13.68
C GLU A 407 -32.41 -30.78 -12.71
N ARG A 408 -32.99 -30.31 -11.60
CA ARG A 408 -33.52 -31.15 -10.51
C ARG A 408 -32.53 -32.18 -9.93
N LYS A 409 -31.23 -31.90 -9.96
CA LYS A 409 -30.18 -32.72 -9.29
C LYS A 409 -30.19 -32.51 -7.77
N VAL A 410 -31.28 -32.91 -7.14
CA VAL A 410 -31.56 -32.72 -5.71
C VAL A 410 -31.47 -34.06 -4.98
N ILE A 411 -30.85 -34.05 -3.81
CA ILE A 411 -30.82 -35.18 -2.87
C ILE A 411 -31.52 -34.71 -1.59
N THR A 412 -32.58 -35.40 -1.20
CA THR A 412 -33.31 -35.06 0.03
C THR A 412 -32.54 -35.56 1.25
N LEU A 413 -32.34 -34.66 2.21
CA LEU A 413 -31.78 -34.94 3.52
C LEU A 413 -32.93 -34.96 4.53
N ASP A 414 -33.47 -36.16 4.76
CA ASP A 414 -34.55 -36.37 5.72
C ASP A 414 -34.04 -36.46 7.16
N ALA A 415 -34.89 -36.02 8.09
CA ALA A 415 -34.65 -36.25 9.51
C ALA A 415 -34.69 -37.76 9.78
N PRO A 416 -33.83 -38.29 10.68
CA PRO A 416 -33.87 -39.70 11.03
C PRO A 416 -35.27 -40.06 11.52
N GLN A 417 -35.86 -41.07 10.90
CA GLN A 417 -37.12 -41.67 11.37
C GLN A 417 -36.86 -42.17 12.80
N ARG A 418 -37.45 -41.49 13.78
CA ARG A 418 -37.41 -41.91 15.19
C ARG A 418 -38.20 -43.18 15.41
#